data_AF-A0A955GS17-F1
#
_entry.id   AF-A0A955GS17-F1
#
_cell.length_a   1.000
_cell.length_b   1.000
_cell.length_c   1.000
_cell.angle_alpha   90.00
_cell.angle_beta   90.00
_cell.angle_gamma   90.00
#
_symmetry.space_group_name_H-M   'P 1'
#
loop_
_entity.id
_entity.type
_entity.pdbx_description
1 polymer ?
#
loop_
_entity_poly.entity_id
_entity_poly.type
_entity_poly.pdbx_seq_one_letter_code
_entity_poly.pdbx_strand_id
1 'polypeptide(L)'
;MIVPLRSSQSGILLEQTIGRGLRLMWREPEYQEAKEENRKRVLQERIRPKNEIEVLNIIEHPRFLEFYDELIADGLAVVEGGEDDGETSGVGDFINVELRDGYEKYDFQFPVILRESEKIIEPKDFDVNKLQQFPMSFEEIKKILPKGERFVSQEVTSGTRYGDFDVHSGVMSATSYNDYVSRLVRRVMTLVSEKSEDTIKARRNASEVQFPLLQLYTPQIAGLVDAYLKKRLFGQEIDPHQDDNWRVFMMKDVAEAVVKNITTYIIKIQEETEVNEYEMMYRNLSEVTTLRMREGSSLETHKTIYERTSFPARSGNLEKSFIEYANTDGEVDAFAKIVEYKHTFIRFKYIREDGMLAHYHPDFLVRIGSKIYIVETKSEKDTSHPNVKRKKKSVLNWVEKINKLPEEHRQGFTWSYVLLGEDVFYDFKNKGATMKQLLDYATMRYDSGASIQGKLL
;
A
#
# COMPACT_ATOMS: atom_id res chain seq x y z
N MET A 1 1.48 -29.57 23.96
CA MET A 1 2.67 -29.21 23.16
C MET A 1 2.20 -28.51 21.90
N ILE A 2 2.69 -27.29 21.66
CA ILE A 2 2.43 -26.51 20.45
C ILE A 2 3.76 -26.38 19.71
N VAL A 3 3.77 -26.75 18.43
CA VAL A 3 4.91 -26.53 17.53
C VAL A 3 4.44 -25.58 16.45
N PRO A 4 4.69 -24.27 16.57
CA PRO A 4 4.35 -23.32 15.53
C PRO A 4 5.25 -23.59 14.31
N LEU A 5 4.71 -24.27 13.30
CA LEU A 5 5.41 -24.51 12.03
C LEU A 5 5.38 -23.22 11.19
N ARG A 6 6.21 -22.24 11.56
CA ARG A 6 6.31 -20.97 10.83
C ARG A 6 7.75 -20.47 10.74
N SER A 7 8.00 -19.72 9.68
CA SER A 7 9.24 -18.93 9.56
C SER A 7 9.27 -17.88 10.66
N SER A 8 10.46 -17.63 11.23
CA SER A 8 10.71 -16.54 12.19
C SER A 8 10.50 -15.13 11.62
N GLN A 9 10.09 -15.03 10.37
CA GLN A 9 9.88 -13.79 9.61
C GLN A 9 8.43 -13.57 9.16
N SER A 10 7.46 -14.39 9.58
CA SER A 10 6.06 -14.22 9.14
C SER A 10 5.41 -12.98 9.78
N GLY A 11 4.58 -12.26 9.00
CA GLY A 11 3.90 -11.03 9.43
C GLY A 11 2.57 -11.24 10.17
N ILE A 12 2.28 -12.45 10.64
CA ILE A 12 1.09 -12.74 11.45
C ILE A 12 1.49 -12.61 12.92
N LEU A 13 0.78 -11.76 13.67
CA LEU A 13 0.97 -11.56 15.11
C LEU A 13 0.94 -12.91 15.85
N LEU A 14 1.98 -13.20 16.63
CA LEU A 14 2.16 -14.46 17.36
C LEU A 14 1.01 -14.73 18.33
N GLU A 15 0.45 -13.66 18.87
CA GLU A 15 -0.67 -13.62 19.80
C GLU A 15 -1.95 -14.11 19.14
N GLN A 16 -2.10 -14.00 17.82
CA GLN A 16 -3.22 -14.64 17.11
C GLN A 16 -3.05 -16.17 16.99
N THR A 17 -1.85 -16.69 17.28
CA THR A 17 -1.53 -18.12 17.15
C THR A 17 -1.52 -18.84 18.48
N ILE A 18 -1.15 -18.15 19.57
CA ILE A 18 -1.19 -18.70 20.94
C ILE A 18 -2.46 -18.22 21.68
N GLY A 19 -2.96 -17.03 21.34
CA GLY A 19 -3.97 -16.31 22.12
C GLY A 19 -5.33 -16.22 21.44
N ARG A 20 -6.21 -17.17 21.82
CA ARG A 20 -7.54 -16.94 22.42
C ARG A 20 -8.20 -18.32 22.58
N GLY A 21 -8.40 -18.76 23.82
CA GLY A 21 -9.15 -19.99 24.12
C GLY A 21 -8.34 -21.22 24.50
N LEU A 22 -7.07 -21.08 24.90
CA LEU A 22 -6.38 -22.17 25.61
C LEU A 22 -7.11 -22.43 26.92
N ARG A 23 -7.68 -23.63 27.02
CA ARG A 23 -8.46 -24.09 28.17
C ARG A 23 -7.56 -24.99 29.00
N LEU A 24 -7.66 -24.86 30.33
CA LEU A 24 -7.14 -25.88 31.24
C LEU A 24 -7.75 -27.22 30.85
N MET A 25 -6.88 -28.15 30.43
CA MET A 25 -7.24 -29.48 29.96
C MET A 25 -7.68 -30.39 31.11
N TRP A 26 -7.05 -30.24 32.28
CA TRP A 26 -7.37 -30.98 33.50
C TRP A 26 -7.86 -29.99 34.55
N ARG A 27 -9.15 -30.04 34.88
CA ARG A 27 -9.81 -29.06 35.77
C ARG A 27 -10.26 -29.70 37.09
N GLU A 28 -10.23 -31.02 37.13
CA GLU A 28 -10.74 -31.84 38.21
C GLU A 28 -9.87 -31.68 39.48
N PRO A 29 -10.47 -31.69 40.68
CA PRO A 29 -9.75 -31.51 41.94
C PRO A 29 -8.64 -32.54 42.18
N GLU A 30 -8.78 -33.74 41.62
CA GLU A 30 -7.85 -34.87 41.76
C GLU A 30 -6.45 -34.56 41.19
N TYR A 31 -6.34 -33.58 40.29
CA TYR A 31 -5.07 -33.17 39.71
C TYR A 31 -4.40 -32.01 40.46
N GLN A 32 -5.01 -31.43 41.51
CA GLN A 32 -4.47 -30.25 42.19
C GLN A 32 -3.10 -30.49 42.82
N GLU A 33 -2.91 -31.61 43.50
CA GLU A 33 -1.63 -31.96 44.11
C GLU A 33 -0.51 -32.10 43.07
N ALA A 34 -0.80 -32.78 41.94
CA ALA A 34 0.15 -32.93 40.84
C ALA A 34 0.50 -31.60 40.16
N LYS A 35 -0.46 -30.67 40.09
CA LYS A 35 -0.27 -29.32 39.55
C LYS A 35 0.59 -28.46 40.48
N GLU A 36 0.31 -28.49 41.79
CA GLU A 36 1.10 -27.80 42.81
C GLU A 36 2.54 -28.30 42.82
N GLU A 37 2.74 -29.63 42.76
CA GLU A 37 4.06 -30.24 42.69
C GLU A 37 4.83 -29.78 41.43
N ASN A 38 4.17 -29.74 40.26
CA ASN A 38 4.79 -29.25 39.03
C ASN A 38 5.13 -27.76 39.09
N ARG A 39 4.22 -26.91 39.58
CA ARG A 39 4.46 -25.47 39.74
C ARG A 39 5.66 -25.23 40.64
N LYS A 40 5.74 -25.93 41.77
CA LYS A 40 6.89 -25.88 42.68
C LYS A 40 8.20 -26.25 41.96
N ARG A 41 8.23 -27.39 41.27
CA ARG A 41 9.43 -27.86 40.56
C ARG A 41 9.92 -26.90 39.47
N VAL A 42 9.00 -26.34 38.69
CA VAL A 42 9.33 -25.48 37.55
C VAL A 42 9.64 -24.05 37.98
N LEU A 43 8.80 -23.46 38.83
CA LEU A 43 8.86 -22.03 39.16
C LEU A 43 9.81 -21.73 40.33
N GLN A 44 9.93 -22.64 41.32
CA GLN A 44 10.81 -22.44 42.48
C GLN A 44 12.13 -23.19 42.30
N GLU A 45 12.07 -24.50 42.07
CA GLU A 45 13.27 -25.36 42.05
C GLU A 45 14.03 -25.30 40.70
N ARG A 46 13.43 -24.69 39.66
CA ARG A 46 13.96 -24.58 38.29
C ARG A 46 14.40 -25.92 37.69
N ILE A 47 13.72 -27.00 38.06
CA ILE A 47 13.92 -28.34 37.53
C ILE A 47 12.72 -28.77 36.69
N ARG A 48 12.88 -29.86 35.92
CA ARG A 48 11.81 -30.38 35.08
C ARG A 48 10.57 -30.75 35.91
N PRO A 49 9.36 -30.48 35.37
CA PRO A 49 8.12 -30.94 36.00
C PRO A 49 8.12 -32.47 36.06
N LYS A 50 7.37 -33.02 37.01
CA LYS A 50 7.28 -34.48 37.20
C LYS A 50 6.36 -35.13 36.17
N ASN A 51 5.38 -34.38 35.69
CA ASN A 51 4.46 -34.77 34.62
C ASN A 51 4.06 -33.53 33.80
N GLU A 52 3.32 -33.71 32.71
CA GLU A 52 2.97 -32.63 31.78
C GLU A 52 1.63 -31.93 32.11
N ILE A 53 1.06 -32.16 33.29
CA ILE A 53 -0.21 -31.54 33.71
C ILE A 53 0.05 -30.05 33.96
N GLU A 54 -0.77 -29.19 33.33
CA GLU A 54 -0.63 -27.72 33.30
C GLU A 54 0.66 -27.18 32.65
N VAL A 55 1.41 -28.02 31.93
CA VAL A 55 2.63 -27.59 31.23
C VAL A 55 2.35 -27.38 29.75
N LEU A 56 2.57 -26.16 29.28
CA LEU A 56 2.53 -25.84 27.85
C LEU A 56 3.95 -25.77 27.27
N ASN A 57 4.37 -26.84 26.61
CA ASN A 57 5.60 -26.83 25.84
C ASN A 57 5.38 -26.14 24.49
N ILE A 58 6.08 -25.03 24.24
CA ILE A 58 6.12 -24.32 22.96
C ILE A 58 7.51 -24.51 22.36
N ILE A 59 7.59 -25.16 21.19
CA ILE A 59 8.86 -25.36 20.47
C ILE A 59 8.93 -24.34 19.35
N GLU A 60 9.78 -23.32 19.50
CA GLU A 60 9.82 -22.17 18.60
C GLU A 60 11.25 -21.74 18.25
N HIS A 61 11.39 -20.85 17.26
CA HIS A 61 12.70 -20.36 16.82
C HIS A 61 13.35 -19.46 17.90
N PRO A 62 14.66 -19.60 18.21
CA PRO A 62 15.31 -18.85 19.31
C PRO A 62 15.16 -17.33 19.26
N ARG A 63 15.03 -16.74 18.07
CA ARG A 63 14.76 -15.30 17.88
C ARG A 63 13.47 -14.78 18.53
N PHE A 64 12.51 -15.64 18.86
CA PHE A 64 11.30 -15.21 19.56
C PHE A 64 11.52 -15.00 21.07
N LEU A 65 12.66 -15.42 21.62
CA LEU A 65 13.00 -15.17 23.03
C LEU A 65 13.05 -13.67 23.33
N GLU A 66 13.68 -12.87 22.45
CA GLU A 66 13.75 -11.41 22.59
C GLU A 66 12.36 -10.75 22.68
N PHE A 67 11.40 -11.24 21.88
CA PHE A 67 10.02 -10.77 21.90
C PHE A 67 9.28 -11.12 23.21
N TYR A 68 9.43 -12.36 23.70
CA TYR A 68 8.86 -12.74 24.99
C TYR A 68 9.51 -11.96 26.13
N ASP A 69 10.82 -11.74 26.07
CA ASP A 69 11.56 -10.94 27.04
C ASP A 69 11.11 -9.47 27.04
N GLU A 70 10.82 -8.88 25.87
CA GLU A 70 10.24 -7.54 25.76
C GLU A 70 8.82 -7.50 26.35
N LEU A 71 7.95 -8.46 26.01
CA LEU A 71 6.60 -8.53 26.59
C LEU A 71 6.61 -8.76 28.11
N ILE A 72 7.53 -9.58 28.62
CA ILE A 72 7.70 -9.84 30.06
C ILE A 72 8.31 -8.62 30.75
N ALA A 73 9.29 -7.95 30.13
CA ALA A 73 9.90 -6.72 30.64
C ALA A 73 8.88 -5.57 30.70
N ASP A 74 8.07 -5.42 29.66
CA ASP A 74 6.93 -4.50 29.62
C ASP A 74 5.76 -5.01 30.49
N GLY A 75 5.88 -6.24 31.02
CA GLY A 75 4.94 -7.01 31.85
C GLY A 75 3.55 -7.19 31.25
N LEU A 76 3.46 -7.13 29.93
CA LEU A 76 2.32 -7.59 29.14
C LEU A 76 2.18 -9.13 29.18
N ALA A 77 3.22 -9.83 29.62
CA ALA A 77 3.20 -11.23 30.04
C ALA A 77 3.74 -11.37 31.48
N VAL A 78 3.09 -12.20 32.30
CA VAL A 78 3.48 -12.45 33.71
C VAL A 78 4.13 -13.83 33.82
N VAL A 79 5.32 -13.89 34.40
CA VAL A 79 5.89 -15.14 34.93
C VAL A 79 5.57 -15.13 36.42
N GLU A 80 4.63 -15.96 36.87
CA GLU A 80 4.47 -16.21 38.30
C GLU A 80 5.72 -16.97 38.78
N GLY A 81 6.68 -16.26 39.35
CA GLY A 81 7.74 -16.86 40.16
C GLY A 81 7.15 -17.19 41.52
N GLY A 82 7.35 -18.42 41.99
CA GLY A 82 6.89 -18.83 43.30
C GLY A 82 7.62 -18.09 44.43
N GLU A 83 6.91 -17.95 45.55
CA GLU A 83 7.24 -17.26 46.80
C GLU A 83 6.88 -15.77 46.84
N ASP A 84 5.76 -15.55 47.54
CA ASP A 84 5.29 -14.27 48.06
C ASP A 84 6.26 -13.79 49.15
N ASP A 85 7.44 -13.34 48.72
CA ASP A 85 8.31 -12.50 49.52
C ASP A 85 7.78 -11.07 49.37
N GLY A 86 7.03 -10.62 50.36
CA GLY A 86 6.21 -9.40 50.37
C GLY A 86 6.90 -8.04 50.18
N GLU A 87 7.95 -7.92 49.36
CA GLU A 87 8.59 -6.63 49.03
C GLU A 87 8.95 -6.40 47.55
N THR A 88 8.61 -7.29 46.60
CA THR A 88 8.63 -6.91 45.16
C THR A 88 7.40 -7.44 44.42
N SER A 89 6.25 -6.82 44.68
CA SER A 89 5.02 -7.03 43.92
C SER A 89 5.15 -6.45 42.49
N GLY A 90 5.76 -7.19 41.56
CA GLY A 90 5.82 -6.84 40.14
C GLY A 90 4.45 -6.81 39.43
N VAL A 91 3.39 -7.24 40.13
CA VAL A 91 1.98 -7.21 39.70
C VAL A 91 1.27 -5.90 40.10
N GLY A 92 1.79 -5.18 41.10
CA GLY A 92 1.10 -4.02 41.71
C GLY A 92 1.15 -2.71 40.91
N ASP A 93 1.93 -2.65 39.84
CA ASP A 93 2.16 -1.43 39.03
C ASP A 93 1.30 -1.41 37.75
N PHE A 94 0.47 -2.43 37.49
CA PHE A 94 -0.38 -2.45 36.31
C PHE A 94 -1.71 -1.76 36.54
N ILE A 95 -2.00 -0.79 35.67
CA ILE A 95 -3.24 -0.05 35.66
C ILE A 95 -3.99 -0.27 34.33
N ASN A 96 -5.32 -0.25 34.41
CA ASN A 96 -6.17 -0.11 33.25
C ASN A 96 -6.51 1.37 33.09
N VAL A 97 -6.18 1.92 31.93
CA VAL A 97 -6.41 3.31 31.58
C VAL A 97 -7.53 3.34 30.56
N GLU A 98 -8.62 4.00 30.91
CA GLU A 98 -9.81 4.13 30.08
C GLU A 98 -9.76 5.41 29.25
N LEU A 99 -10.75 5.58 28.37
CA LEU A 99 -11.00 6.86 27.72
C LEU A 99 -11.39 7.89 28.76
N ARG A 100 -10.87 9.11 28.61
CA ARG A 100 -11.18 10.21 29.52
C ARG A 100 -12.51 10.88 29.18
N ASP A 101 -13.04 11.61 30.15
CA ASP A 101 -14.21 12.44 29.91
C ASP A 101 -13.95 13.50 28.81
N GLY A 102 -14.86 13.54 27.83
CA GLY A 102 -14.73 14.43 26.67
C GLY A 102 -13.58 14.06 25.74
N TYR A 103 -13.22 12.77 25.63
CA TYR A 103 -12.16 12.29 24.75
C TYR A 103 -12.37 12.64 23.27
N GLU A 104 -13.60 12.90 22.84
CA GLU A 104 -13.97 13.15 21.44
C GLU A 104 -13.19 14.32 20.84
N LYS A 105 -12.88 15.34 21.66
CA LYS A 105 -12.05 16.48 21.23
C LYS A 105 -10.58 16.14 20.97
N TYR A 106 -10.12 14.97 21.42
CA TYR A 106 -8.75 14.47 21.24
C TYR A 106 -8.69 13.25 20.31
N ASP A 107 -9.83 12.77 19.84
CA ASP A 107 -9.91 11.56 19.03
C ASP A 107 -9.40 11.81 17.61
N PHE A 108 -8.91 10.72 17.01
CA PHE A 108 -8.41 10.69 15.64
C PHE A 108 -9.22 9.68 14.85
N GLN A 109 -9.88 10.16 13.80
CA GLN A 109 -10.45 9.31 12.78
C GLN A 109 -9.41 9.02 11.71
N PHE A 110 -9.03 7.76 11.58
CA PHE A 110 -8.05 7.29 10.61
C PHE A 110 -8.75 6.79 9.34
N PRO A 111 -8.46 7.39 8.17
CA PRO A 111 -9.04 6.96 6.90
C PRO A 111 -8.35 5.70 6.35
N VAL A 112 -9.13 4.71 5.95
CA VAL A 112 -8.66 3.45 5.36
C VAL A 112 -9.27 3.32 3.96
N ILE A 113 -8.41 3.31 2.94
CA ILE A 113 -8.81 3.08 1.55
C ILE A 113 -9.05 1.57 1.37
N LEU A 114 -10.30 1.15 1.13
CA LEU A 114 -10.65 -0.26 0.90
C LEU A 114 -10.40 -0.66 -0.55
N ARG A 115 -10.84 0.19 -1.48
CA ARG A 115 -10.65 0.04 -2.91
C ARG A 115 -10.51 1.42 -3.55
N GLU A 116 -9.53 1.54 -4.43
CA GLU A 116 -9.58 2.54 -5.49
C GLU A 116 -10.61 1.98 -6.48
N SER A 117 -11.78 2.62 -6.64
CA SER A 117 -12.69 2.18 -7.69
C SER A 117 -12.01 2.45 -9.04
N GLU A 118 -11.35 1.45 -9.60
CA GLU A 118 -11.13 1.45 -11.03
C GLU A 118 -12.51 1.25 -11.65
N LYS A 119 -13.06 2.30 -12.26
CA LYS A 119 -14.23 2.12 -13.12
C LYS A 119 -13.83 1.16 -14.23
N ILE A 120 -14.44 -0.02 -14.21
CA ILE A 120 -14.40 -0.95 -15.34
C ILE A 120 -15.00 -0.19 -16.52
N ILE A 121 -14.25 0.00 -17.61
CA ILE A 121 -14.78 0.63 -18.82
C ILE A 121 -15.87 -0.31 -19.34
N GLU A 122 -17.12 0.12 -19.24
CA GLU A 122 -18.23 -0.68 -19.72
C GLU A 122 -18.32 -0.58 -21.25
N PRO A 123 -18.85 -1.61 -21.95
CA PRO A 123 -19.01 -1.57 -23.40
C PRO A 123 -19.79 -0.34 -23.93
N LYS A 124 -20.61 0.29 -23.08
CA LYS A 124 -21.40 1.49 -23.38
C LYS A 124 -20.57 2.79 -23.44
N ASP A 125 -19.30 2.75 -23.01
CA ASP A 125 -18.44 3.93 -22.94
C ASP A 125 -17.73 4.24 -24.28
N PHE A 126 -17.69 3.26 -25.19
CA PHE A 126 -17.12 3.45 -26.52
C PHE A 126 -18.16 4.02 -27.50
N ASP A 127 -18.05 5.32 -27.76
CA ASP A 127 -18.84 6.03 -28.76
C ASP A 127 -18.05 6.22 -30.04
N VAL A 128 -18.39 5.44 -31.06
CA VAL A 128 -17.78 5.49 -32.40
C VAL A 128 -17.84 6.90 -33.01
N ASN A 129 -18.84 7.72 -32.66
CA ASN A 129 -19.02 9.05 -33.25
C ASN A 129 -17.95 10.05 -32.79
N LYS A 130 -17.29 9.79 -31.66
CA LYS A 130 -16.17 10.60 -31.15
C LYS A 130 -14.88 10.40 -31.95
N LEU A 131 -14.79 9.36 -32.78
CA LEU A 131 -13.65 9.13 -33.67
C LEU A 131 -13.73 10.07 -34.89
N GLN A 132 -12.56 10.56 -35.31
CA GLN A 132 -12.43 11.49 -36.44
C GLN A 132 -12.64 10.76 -37.78
N GLN A 133 -13.17 11.46 -38.78
CA GLN A 133 -13.27 10.92 -40.14
C GLN A 133 -11.92 11.05 -40.86
N PHE A 134 -11.68 10.17 -41.82
CA PHE A 134 -10.56 10.28 -42.75
C PHE A 134 -10.82 11.44 -43.71
N PRO A 135 -9.80 12.26 -44.04
CA PRO A 135 -10.01 13.52 -44.79
C PRO A 135 -10.40 13.35 -46.26
N MET A 136 -10.23 12.15 -46.82
CA MET A 136 -10.54 11.83 -48.22
C MET A 136 -11.74 10.88 -48.31
N SER A 137 -12.54 11.01 -49.36
CA SER A 137 -13.71 10.14 -49.56
C SER A 137 -13.30 8.70 -49.89
N PHE A 138 -14.18 7.75 -49.58
CA PHE A 138 -13.95 6.34 -49.88
C PHE A 138 -13.72 6.10 -51.38
N GLU A 139 -14.50 6.77 -52.22
CA GLU A 139 -14.48 6.65 -53.68
C GLU A 139 -13.19 7.19 -54.29
N GLU A 140 -12.65 8.28 -53.73
CA GLU A 140 -11.38 8.87 -54.13
C GLU A 140 -10.23 7.89 -53.86
N ILE A 141 -10.20 7.28 -52.68
CA ILE A 141 -9.19 6.29 -52.32
C ILE A 141 -9.34 5.01 -53.16
N LYS A 142 -10.58 4.56 -53.38
CA LYS A 142 -10.87 3.38 -54.20
C LYS A 142 -10.40 3.53 -55.66
N LYS A 143 -10.39 4.76 -56.21
CA LYS A 143 -9.83 5.04 -57.55
C LYS A 143 -8.32 4.92 -57.62
N ILE A 144 -7.62 5.19 -56.50
CA ILE A 144 -6.16 5.14 -56.40
C ILE A 144 -5.68 3.69 -56.15
N LEU A 145 -6.57 2.83 -55.64
CA LEU A 145 -6.25 1.43 -55.37
C LEU A 145 -5.75 0.73 -56.65
N PRO A 146 -4.59 0.05 -56.62
CA PRO A 146 -4.11 -0.72 -57.77
C PRO A 146 -5.15 -1.75 -58.20
N LYS A 147 -5.62 -1.66 -59.46
CA LYS A 147 -6.54 -2.65 -60.02
C LYS A 147 -5.76 -3.93 -60.36
N GLY A 148 -5.86 -4.92 -59.49
CA GLY A 148 -5.37 -6.28 -59.70
C GLY A 148 -4.10 -6.64 -58.92
N GLU A 149 -3.99 -7.92 -58.53
CA GLU A 149 -2.75 -8.51 -58.00
C GLU A 149 -1.76 -8.74 -59.15
N ARG A 150 -0.72 -7.91 -59.24
CA ARG A 150 0.46 -8.22 -60.08
C ARG A 150 1.37 -9.15 -59.29
N PHE A 151 1.24 -10.45 -59.49
CA PHE A 151 2.27 -11.42 -59.11
C PHE A 151 3.48 -11.21 -60.02
N VAL A 152 4.54 -10.61 -59.47
CA VAL A 152 5.85 -10.60 -60.13
C VAL A 152 6.55 -11.90 -59.74
N SER A 153 6.47 -12.91 -60.60
CA SER A 153 7.30 -14.12 -60.48
C SER A 153 8.72 -13.77 -60.93
N GLN A 154 9.64 -13.62 -59.97
CA GLN A 154 11.06 -13.46 -60.26
C GLN A 154 11.74 -14.84 -60.18
N GLU A 155 12.31 -15.28 -61.30
CA GLU A 155 12.93 -16.60 -61.44
C GLU A 155 14.21 -16.70 -60.58
N VAL A 156 14.29 -17.74 -59.74
CA VAL A 156 15.38 -17.97 -58.77
C VAL A 156 16.45 -18.87 -59.41
N THR A 157 17.04 -18.44 -60.52
CA THR A 157 18.02 -19.27 -61.28
C THR A 157 19.34 -18.58 -61.61
N SER A 158 19.69 -17.50 -60.90
CA SER A 158 21.08 -17.03 -60.86
C SER A 158 21.49 -16.73 -59.42
N GLY A 159 22.35 -17.58 -58.86
CA GLY A 159 22.87 -17.51 -57.50
C GLY A 159 23.71 -16.26 -57.23
N THR A 160 23.05 -15.12 -57.06
CA THR A 160 23.64 -13.89 -56.54
C THR A 160 22.74 -13.38 -55.43
N ARG A 161 23.28 -13.36 -54.19
CA ARG A 161 22.58 -12.82 -53.01
C ARG A 161 22.26 -11.35 -53.25
N TYR A 162 20.97 -11.03 -53.27
CA TYR A 162 20.48 -9.66 -53.14
C TYR A 162 19.37 -9.65 -52.09
N GLY A 163 19.52 -8.77 -51.10
CA GLY A 163 18.43 -8.24 -50.29
C GLY A 163 18.06 -9.08 -49.06
N ASP A 164 18.11 -8.44 -47.90
CA ASP A 164 17.44 -8.91 -46.69
C ASP A 164 15.95 -9.13 -46.99
N PHE A 165 15.43 -10.32 -46.68
CA PHE A 165 13.99 -10.59 -46.76
C PHE A 165 13.29 -9.90 -45.60
N ASP A 166 12.79 -8.70 -45.84
CA ASP A 166 11.94 -7.98 -44.89
C ASP A 166 10.54 -8.63 -44.92
N VAL A 167 10.32 -9.60 -44.02
CA VAL A 167 9.01 -10.23 -43.82
C VAL A 167 8.06 -9.13 -43.38
N HIS A 168 7.22 -8.62 -44.29
CA HIS A 168 6.17 -7.65 -43.99
C HIS A 168 5.10 -8.30 -43.09
N SER A 169 5.42 -8.54 -41.82
CA SER A 169 4.51 -8.94 -40.76
C SER A 169 3.85 -7.67 -40.22
N GLY A 170 2.73 -7.27 -40.82
CA GLY A 170 2.03 -6.04 -40.43
C GLY A 170 0.52 -6.10 -40.65
N VAL A 171 -0.16 -5.02 -40.30
CA VAL A 171 -1.60 -4.83 -40.58
C VAL A 171 -1.87 -4.89 -42.10
N MET A 172 -0.90 -4.46 -42.92
CA MET A 172 -1.00 -4.39 -44.39
C MET A 172 -0.87 -5.73 -45.11
N SER A 173 -0.46 -6.79 -44.41
CA SER A 173 -0.31 -8.14 -44.97
C SER A 173 -1.52 -9.03 -44.66
N ALA A 174 -2.65 -8.44 -44.27
CA ALA A 174 -3.84 -9.18 -43.90
C ALA A 174 -4.45 -9.88 -45.11
N THR A 175 -4.93 -11.11 -44.93
CA THR A 175 -5.50 -11.91 -46.03
C THR A 175 -7.02 -11.88 -46.09
N SER A 176 -7.67 -11.32 -45.06
CA SER A 176 -9.12 -11.13 -44.98
C SER A 176 -9.46 -9.94 -44.09
N TYR A 177 -10.70 -9.46 -44.17
CA TYR A 177 -11.19 -8.38 -43.30
C TYR A 177 -11.09 -8.74 -41.80
N ASN A 178 -11.44 -9.96 -41.40
CA ASN A 178 -11.37 -10.38 -40.00
C ASN A 178 -9.91 -10.48 -39.50
N ASP A 179 -9.00 -10.97 -40.34
CA ASP A 179 -7.56 -10.97 -40.05
C ASP A 179 -7.03 -9.52 -39.91
N TYR A 180 -7.47 -8.62 -40.80
CA TYR A 180 -7.14 -7.20 -40.75
C TYR A 180 -7.60 -6.53 -39.45
N VAL A 181 -8.87 -6.71 -39.06
CA VAL A 181 -9.40 -6.18 -37.78
C VAL A 181 -8.63 -6.74 -36.59
N SER A 182 -8.35 -8.05 -36.57
CA SER A 182 -7.60 -8.69 -35.47
C SER A 182 -6.19 -8.11 -35.34
N ARG A 183 -5.50 -7.84 -36.45
CA ARG A 183 -4.18 -7.21 -36.48
C ARG A 183 -4.23 -5.75 -36.03
N LEU A 184 -5.25 -4.99 -36.43
CA LEU A 184 -5.47 -3.62 -35.96
C LEU A 184 -5.66 -3.59 -34.44
N VAL A 185 -6.54 -4.44 -33.91
CA VAL A 185 -6.78 -4.54 -32.46
C VAL A 185 -5.47 -4.86 -31.75
N ARG A 186 -4.72 -5.86 -32.20
CA ARG A 186 -3.42 -6.20 -31.60
C ARG A 186 -2.45 -5.03 -31.60
N ARG A 187 -2.37 -4.28 -32.71
CA ARG A 187 -1.49 -3.11 -32.83
C ARG A 187 -1.92 -1.96 -31.91
N VAL A 188 -3.21 -1.68 -31.82
CA VAL A 188 -3.77 -0.69 -30.90
C VAL A 188 -3.44 -1.08 -29.46
N MET A 189 -3.68 -2.33 -29.08
CA MET A 189 -3.38 -2.83 -27.73
C MET A 189 -1.91 -2.65 -27.36
N THR A 190 -1.00 -3.04 -28.25
CA THR A 190 0.44 -2.84 -28.05
C THR A 190 0.79 -1.36 -27.85
N LEU A 191 0.24 -0.45 -28.67
CA LEU A 191 0.54 0.97 -28.58
C LEU A 191 -0.06 1.65 -27.35
N VAL A 192 -1.27 1.25 -26.95
CA VAL A 192 -1.89 1.72 -25.71
C VAL A 192 -1.03 1.27 -24.52
N SER A 193 -0.57 0.02 -24.52
CA SER A 193 0.35 -0.49 -23.49
C SER A 193 1.69 0.26 -23.45
N GLU A 194 2.35 0.45 -24.59
CA GLU A 194 3.63 1.17 -24.69
C GLU A 194 3.51 2.63 -24.20
N LYS A 195 2.46 3.34 -24.61
CA LYS A 195 2.21 4.72 -24.16
C LYS A 195 1.82 4.80 -22.68
N SER A 196 1.08 3.82 -22.19
CA SER A 196 0.79 3.71 -20.76
C SER A 196 2.08 3.52 -19.97
N GLU A 197 3.01 2.66 -20.44
CA GLU A 197 4.33 2.50 -19.81
C GLU A 197 5.15 3.79 -19.78
N ASP A 198 5.17 4.60 -20.84
CA ASP A 198 5.92 5.86 -20.84
C ASP A 198 5.31 6.91 -19.88
N THR A 199 3.98 6.91 -19.77
CA THR A 199 3.25 7.71 -18.77
C THR A 199 3.51 7.21 -17.34
N ILE A 200 3.65 5.89 -17.16
CA ILE A 200 4.01 5.23 -15.90
C ILE A 200 5.50 5.42 -15.55
N LYS A 201 6.42 5.48 -16.53
CA LYS A 201 7.85 5.76 -16.28
C LYS A 201 8.07 7.19 -15.78
N ALA A 202 7.22 8.14 -16.19
CA ALA A 202 7.18 9.48 -15.62
C ALA A 202 6.62 9.50 -14.18
N ARG A 203 5.73 8.56 -13.84
CA ARG A 203 5.20 8.33 -12.48
C ARG A 203 5.93 7.15 -11.83
N ARG A 204 7.20 7.36 -11.42
CA ARG A 204 8.00 6.35 -10.70
C ARG A 204 7.16 5.73 -9.56
N ASN A 205 6.81 4.45 -9.73
CA ASN A 205 6.07 3.54 -8.84
C ASN A 205 4.64 3.20 -9.31
N ALA A 206 4.50 2.35 -10.33
CA ALA A 206 3.34 1.48 -10.47
C ALA A 206 3.82 0.03 -10.58
N SER A 207 4.15 -0.57 -9.43
CA SER A 207 4.49 -2.00 -9.32
C SER A 207 3.25 -2.86 -9.08
N GLU A 208 2.11 -2.47 -9.64
CA GLU A 208 0.87 -3.26 -9.68
C GLU A 208 0.26 -3.08 -11.08
N VAL A 209 0.76 -3.89 -12.03
CA VAL A 209 -0.07 -4.66 -12.96
C VAL A 209 -1.30 -3.92 -13.53
N GLN A 210 -1.10 -2.81 -14.26
CA GLN A 210 -2.14 -2.18 -15.11
C GLN A 210 -2.40 -2.97 -16.41
N PHE A 211 -1.62 -4.01 -16.68
CA PHE A 211 -1.62 -4.77 -17.92
C PHE A 211 -2.77 -5.79 -18.14
N PRO A 212 -3.30 -6.50 -17.12
CA PRO A 212 -4.31 -7.54 -17.36
C PRO A 212 -5.68 -6.97 -17.73
N LEU A 213 -5.99 -5.75 -17.29
CA LEU A 213 -7.32 -5.16 -17.48
C LEU A 213 -7.60 -4.82 -18.95
N LEU A 214 -6.59 -4.39 -19.69
CA LEU A 214 -6.71 -4.08 -21.12
C LEU A 214 -7.06 -5.34 -21.94
N GLN A 215 -6.50 -6.50 -21.59
CA GLN A 215 -6.85 -7.76 -22.26
C GLN A 215 -8.34 -8.13 -22.10
N LEU A 216 -8.99 -7.73 -21.00
CA LEU A 216 -10.43 -7.95 -20.77
C LEU A 216 -11.31 -7.19 -21.78
N TYR A 217 -10.79 -6.14 -22.41
CA TYR A 217 -11.55 -5.28 -23.35
C TYR A 217 -11.33 -5.62 -24.84
N THR A 218 -10.60 -6.70 -25.15
CA THR A 218 -10.27 -7.07 -26.54
C THR A 218 -11.52 -7.20 -27.44
N PRO A 219 -12.62 -7.86 -27.02
CA PRO A 219 -13.83 -7.96 -27.82
C PRO A 219 -14.49 -6.60 -28.09
N GLN A 220 -14.51 -5.70 -27.11
CA GLN A 220 -15.12 -4.38 -27.19
C GLN A 220 -14.31 -3.47 -28.13
N ILE A 221 -12.98 -3.53 -28.04
CA ILE A 221 -12.08 -2.79 -28.94
C ILE A 221 -12.23 -3.32 -30.37
N ALA A 222 -12.37 -4.64 -30.55
CA ALA A 222 -12.68 -5.21 -31.87
C ALA A 222 -14.01 -4.69 -32.43
N GLY A 223 -15.05 -4.62 -31.59
CA GLY A 223 -16.34 -4.03 -31.97
C GLY A 223 -16.24 -2.55 -32.33
N LEU A 224 -15.46 -1.77 -31.59
CA LEU A 224 -15.20 -0.36 -31.89
C LEU A 224 -14.46 -0.19 -33.22
N VAL A 225 -13.41 -0.98 -33.46
CA VAL A 225 -12.66 -0.97 -34.74
C VAL A 225 -13.61 -1.31 -35.89
N ASP A 226 -14.38 -2.38 -35.79
CA ASP A 226 -15.32 -2.81 -36.82
C ASP A 226 -16.38 -1.73 -37.12
N ALA A 227 -17.01 -1.18 -36.09
CA ALA A 227 -17.99 -0.11 -36.23
C ALA A 227 -17.39 1.16 -36.83
N TYR A 228 -16.17 1.51 -36.44
CA TYR A 228 -15.47 2.68 -36.95
C TYR A 228 -15.19 2.54 -38.45
N LEU A 229 -14.63 1.41 -38.88
CA LEU A 229 -14.35 1.13 -40.30
C LEU A 229 -15.63 1.15 -41.15
N LYS A 230 -16.69 0.51 -40.67
CA LYS A 230 -17.95 0.36 -41.42
C LYS A 230 -18.79 1.63 -41.48
N LYS A 231 -18.82 2.45 -40.43
CA LYS A 231 -19.86 3.49 -40.28
C LYS A 231 -19.33 4.91 -40.15
N ARG A 232 -18.11 5.10 -39.67
CA ARG A 232 -17.61 6.43 -39.28
C ARG A 232 -16.39 6.89 -40.05
N LEU A 233 -15.46 5.99 -40.37
CA LEU A 233 -14.16 6.33 -40.96
C LEU A 233 -14.29 7.25 -42.17
N PHE A 234 -15.23 6.97 -43.07
CA PHE A 234 -15.46 7.78 -44.29
C PHE A 234 -16.76 8.61 -44.24
N GLY A 235 -17.40 8.72 -43.07
CA GLY A 235 -18.66 9.45 -42.93
C GLY A 235 -19.87 8.81 -43.64
N GLN A 236 -19.72 7.58 -44.13
CA GLN A 236 -20.78 6.79 -44.77
C GLN A 236 -20.69 5.32 -44.36
N GLU A 237 -21.76 4.57 -44.57
CA GLU A 237 -21.79 3.12 -44.33
C GLU A 237 -21.12 2.36 -45.49
N ILE A 238 -20.15 1.52 -45.16
CA ILE A 238 -19.35 0.73 -46.12
C ILE A 238 -19.46 -0.74 -45.72
N ASP A 239 -19.90 -1.58 -46.66
CA ASP A 239 -19.75 -3.02 -46.55
C ASP A 239 -18.31 -3.41 -46.92
N PRO A 240 -17.49 -3.94 -45.98
CA PRO A 240 -16.11 -4.33 -46.26
C PRO A 240 -15.99 -5.47 -47.27
N HIS A 241 -17.01 -6.31 -47.40
CA HIS A 241 -16.98 -7.51 -48.23
C HIS A 241 -17.46 -7.24 -49.67
N GLN A 242 -18.16 -6.14 -49.89
CA GLN A 242 -18.58 -5.74 -51.22
C GLN A 242 -17.36 -5.27 -52.04
N ASP A 243 -17.11 -5.90 -53.19
CA ASP A 243 -16.06 -5.49 -54.14
C ASP A 243 -14.68 -5.28 -53.48
N ASP A 244 -14.33 -6.14 -52.51
CA ASP A 244 -13.09 -6.05 -51.73
C ASP A 244 -12.82 -4.67 -51.12
N ASN A 245 -13.88 -3.94 -50.75
CA ASN A 245 -13.82 -2.62 -50.14
C ASN A 245 -12.86 -2.55 -48.94
N TRP A 246 -12.71 -3.64 -48.18
CA TRP A 246 -11.78 -3.74 -47.06
C TRP A 246 -10.31 -3.45 -47.43
N ARG A 247 -9.91 -3.64 -48.70
CA ARG A 247 -8.57 -3.30 -49.20
C ARG A 247 -8.28 -1.80 -49.11
N VAL A 248 -9.32 -0.94 -49.16
CA VAL A 248 -9.18 0.51 -48.94
C VAL A 248 -8.66 0.79 -47.53
N PHE A 249 -9.12 0.06 -46.52
CA PHE A 249 -8.67 0.21 -45.14
C PHE A 249 -7.19 -0.20 -44.98
N MET A 250 -6.70 -1.12 -45.82
CA MET A 250 -5.28 -1.54 -45.83
C MET A 250 -4.33 -0.54 -46.48
N MET A 251 -4.80 0.58 -47.01
CA MET A 251 -3.87 1.60 -47.46
C MET A 251 -3.08 2.16 -46.28
N LYS A 252 -1.79 2.39 -46.49
CA LYS A 252 -0.85 2.75 -45.42
C LYS A 252 -1.37 3.88 -44.54
N ASP A 253 -1.71 5.00 -45.18
CA ASP A 253 -2.17 6.21 -44.50
C ASP A 253 -3.52 6.01 -43.80
N VAL A 254 -4.39 5.17 -44.37
CA VAL A 254 -5.71 4.86 -43.80
C VAL A 254 -5.55 4.03 -42.52
N ALA A 255 -4.81 2.93 -42.59
CA ALA A 255 -4.64 2.06 -41.41
C ALA A 255 -3.86 2.79 -40.29
N GLU A 256 -2.85 3.59 -40.64
CA GLU A 256 -2.12 4.41 -39.66
C GLU A 256 -3.05 5.43 -38.97
N ALA A 257 -3.93 6.10 -39.73
CA ALA A 257 -4.92 7.01 -39.17
C ALA A 257 -5.92 6.29 -38.25
N VAL A 258 -6.38 5.08 -38.65
CA VAL A 258 -7.27 4.25 -37.83
C VAL A 258 -6.63 3.91 -36.50
N VAL A 259 -5.42 3.35 -36.52
CA VAL A 259 -4.67 2.99 -35.31
C VAL A 259 -4.48 4.22 -34.42
N LYS A 260 -4.05 5.35 -34.99
CA LYS A 260 -3.82 6.59 -34.24
C LYS A 260 -5.09 7.10 -33.55
N ASN A 261 -6.21 7.16 -34.27
CA ASN A 261 -7.47 7.68 -33.74
C ASN A 261 -8.01 6.81 -32.61
N ILE A 262 -8.01 5.49 -32.80
CA ILE A 262 -8.51 4.55 -31.78
C ILE A 262 -7.60 4.56 -30.55
N THR A 263 -6.29 4.47 -30.72
CA THR A 263 -5.33 4.53 -29.60
C THR A 263 -5.49 5.83 -28.79
N THR A 264 -5.61 6.98 -29.46
CA THR A 264 -5.77 8.28 -28.79
C THR A 264 -7.10 8.35 -28.05
N TYR A 265 -8.17 7.83 -28.65
CA TYR A 265 -9.50 7.80 -28.02
C TYR A 265 -9.54 6.91 -26.77
N ILE A 266 -8.94 5.72 -26.83
CA ILE A 266 -8.86 4.81 -25.68
C ILE A 266 -8.08 5.45 -24.53
N ILE A 267 -6.92 6.06 -24.81
CA ILE A 267 -6.12 6.76 -23.79
C ILE A 267 -6.94 7.89 -23.15
N LYS A 268 -7.64 8.69 -23.97
CA LYS A 268 -8.47 9.79 -23.47
C LYS A 268 -9.61 9.30 -22.57
N ILE A 269 -10.30 8.21 -22.94
CA ILE A 269 -11.33 7.62 -22.06
C ILE A 269 -10.72 7.16 -20.74
N GLN A 270 -9.54 6.54 -20.77
CA GLN A 270 -8.86 6.10 -19.55
C GLN A 270 -8.54 7.29 -18.64
N GLU A 271 -8.04 8.41 -19.20
CA GLU A 271 -7.77 9.64 -18.44
C GLU A 271 -9.05 10.29 -17.89
N GLU A 272 -10.14 10.33 -18.68
CA GLU A 272 -11.43 10.92 -18.26
C GLU A 272 -12.20 10.04 -17.25
N THR A 273 -11.91 8.74 -17.21
CA THR A 273 -12.55 7.76 -16.32
C THR A 273 -11.85 7.66 -14.95
N GLU A 274 -10.75 8.39 -14.71
CA GLU A 274 -10.13 8.61 -13.39
C GLU A 274 -11.02 9.47 -12.45
N VAL A 275 -12.34 9.24 -12.40
CA VAL A 275 -13.18 9.71 -11.29
C VAL A 275 -13.24 8.60 -10.26
N ASN A 276 -12.32 8.69 -9.30
CA ASN A 276 -12.16 7.76 -8.18
C ASN A 276 -13.35 7.90 -7.21
N GLU A 277 -14.32 6.99 -7.27
CA GLU A 277 -15.17 6.72 -6.11
C GLU A 277 -14.32 5.93 -5.11
N TYR A 278 -13.70 6.62 -4.18
CA TYR A 278 -12.93 5.96 -3.13
C TYR A 278 -13.89 5.22 -2.20
N GLU A 279 -13.79 3.89 -2.13
CA GLU A 279 -14.47 3.14 -1.08
C GLU A 279 -13.68 3.33 0.21
N MET A 280 -14.13 4.29 1.02
CA MET A 280 -13.48 4.69 2.28
C MET A 280 -14.10 3.98 3.47
N MET A 281 -13.26 3.50 4.38
CA MET A 281 -13.63 3.12 5.74
C MET A 281 -12.95 4.07 6.72
N TYR A 282 -13.63 4.40 7.80
CA TYR A 282 -13.11 5.26 8.85
C TYR A 282 -13.03 4.49 10.16
N ARG A 283 -11.90 4.60 10.85
CA ARG A 283 -11.66 3.92 12.13
C ARG A 283 -11.23 4.94 13.17
N ASN A 284 -11.86 4.94 14.34
CA ASN A 284 -11.51 5.89 15.41
C ASN A 284 -10.53 5.26 16.39
N LEU A 285 -9.62 6.05 16.97
CA LEU A 285 -8.76 5.56 18.05
C LEU A 285 -9.57 5.11 19.26
N SER A 286 -10.69 5.78 19.54
CA SER A 286 -11.61 5.45 20.64
C SER A 286 -12.26 4.06 20.52
N GLU A 287 -12.14 3.35 19.39
CA GLU A 287 -12.54 1.94 19.29
C GLU A 287 -11.75 1.04 20.26
N VAL A 288 -10.58 1.49 20.70
CA VAL A 288 -9.82 0.89 21.79
C VAL A 288 -10.19 1.65 23.07
N THR A 289 -11.14 1.12 23.83
CA THR A 289 -11.70 1.84 25.01
C THR A 289 -10.81 1.78 26.26
N THR A 290 -9.88 0.81 26.31
CA THR A 290 -9.05 0.57 27.49
C THR A 290 -7.68 0.04 27.10
N LEU A 291 -6.64 0.59 27.70
CA LEU A 291 -5.25 0.15 27.59
C LEU A 291 -4.74 -0.30 28.96
N ARG A 292 -4.07 -1.45 28.98
CA ARG A 292 -3.34 -1.90 30.17
C ARG A 292 -1.89 -1.46 30.05
N MET A 293 -1.36 -0.81 31.07
CA MET A 293 0.02 -0.32 31.09
C MET A 293 0.57 -0.29 32.52
N ARG A 294 1.89 -0.07 32.64
CA ARG A 294 2.55 0.16 33.93
C ARG A 294 2.40 1.62 34.36
N GLU A 295 2.05 1.86 35.62
CA GLU A 295 1.95 3.20 36.18
C GLU A 295 3.33 3.89 36.18
N GLY A 296 4.38 3.19 36.60
CA GLY A 296 5.77 3.70 36.61
C GLY A 296 6.37 4.00 35.23
N SER A 297 5.84 3.39 34.17
CA SER A 297 6.24 3.64 32.77
C SER A 297 5.14 4.33 31.96
N SER A 298 4.37 5.20 32.62
CA SER A 298 3.37 6.05 31.99
C SER A 298 3.37 7.45 32.57
N LEU A 299 2.80 8.40 31.82
CA LEU A 299 2.64 9.80 32.21
C LEU A 299 1.16 10.17 32.18
N GLU A 300 0.72 10.98 33.14
CA GLU A 300 -0.59 11.64 33.06
C GLU A 300 -0.57 12.67 31.94
N THR A 301 -1.59 12.62 31.09
CA THR A 301 -1.65 13.47 29.89
C THR A 301 -3.05 14.06 29.70
N HIS A 302 -3.09 15.23 29.06
CA HIS A 302 -4.29 16.05 28.94
C HIS A 302 -4.70 16.35 27.50
N LYS A 303 -3.88 16.00 26.52
CA LYS A 303 -4.13 16.24 25.09
C LYS A 303 -4.27 14.95 24.29
N THR A 304 -4.73 13.87 24.92
CA THR A 304 -4.95 12.57 24.28
C THR A 304 -6.27 11.98 24.74
N ILE A 305 -6.72 10.88 24.12
CA ILE A 305 -8.01 10.24 24.44
C ILE A 305 -7.99 9.46 25.77
N TYR A 306 -6.82 9.06 26.23
CA TYR A 306 -6.61 8.32 27.48
C TYR A 306 -6.16 9.26 28.61
N GLU A 307 -6.35 8.86 29.86
CA GLU A 307 -5.87 9.65 31.02
C GLU A 307 -4.36 9.59 31.21
N ARG A 308 -3.73 8.51 30.72
CA ARG A 308 -2.29 8.29 30.79
C ARG A 308 -1.75 7.76 29.47
N THR A 309 -0.49 8.06 29.18
CA THR A 309 0.23 7.57 28.00
C THR A 309 1.47 6.81 28.42
N SER A 310 1.61 5.57 27.95
CA SER A 310 2.77 4.72 28.26
C SER A 310 3.98 5.06 27.39
N PHE A 311 5.18 4.83 27.94
CA PHE A 311 6.45 4.87 27.20
C PHE A 311 7.26 3.59 27.49
N PRO A 312 8.16 3.15 26.60
CA PRO A 312 8.95 1.94 26.83
C PRO A 312 9.83 2.10 28.05
N ALA A 313 9.88 1.08 28.92
CA ALA A 313 10.71 1.11 30.12
C ALA A 313 12.22 1.13 29.80
N ARG A 314 12.60 0.52 28.67
CA ARG A 314 13.98 0.50 28.16
C ARG A 314 14.05 1.30 26.87
N SER A 315 15.07 2.15 26.74
CA SER A 315 15.31 2.98 25.54
C SER A 315 14.17 3.92 25.14
N GLY A 316 13.21 4.20 26.04
CA GLY A 316 12.04 5.05 25.78
C GLY A 316 12.21 6.52 26.12
N ASN A 317 13.43 7.01 26.37
CA ASN A 317 13.67 8.40 26.83
C ASN A 317 13.20 9.45 25.81
N LEU A 318 13.40 9.19 24.51
CA LEU A 318 12.92 10.05 23.45
C LEU A 318 11.39 10.09 23.40
N GLU A 319 10.74 8.93 23.43
CA GLU A 319 9.27 8.85 23.46
C GLU A 319 8.67 9.52 24.70
N LYS A 320 9.24 9.26 25.88
CA LYS A 320 8.83 9.91 27.13
C LYS A 320 8.93 11.43 27.00
N SER A 321 10.08 11.93 26.54
CA SER A 321 10.31 13.36 26.37
C SER A 321 9.38 13.98 25.32
N PHE A 322 9.06 13.23 24.26
CA PHE A 322 8.12 13.63 23.23
C PHE A 322 6.70 13.76 23.78
N ILE A 323 6.25 12.79 24.58
CA ILE A 323 4.93 12.82 25.25
C ILE A 323 4.83 14.05 26.16
N GLU A 324 5.83 14.30 27.00
CA GLU A 324 5.87 15.48 27.88
C GLU A 324 5.79 16.78 27.06
N TYR A 325 6.53 16.84 25.95
CA TYR A 325 6.58 18.03 25.10
C TYR A 325 5.27 18.27 24.37
N ALA A 326 4.69 17.24 23.76
CA ALA A 326 3.38 17.31 23.10
C ALA A 326 2.26 17.70 24.07
N ASN A 327 2.34 17.24 25.31
CA ASN A 327 1.34 17.52 26.34
C ASN A 327 1.39 18.98 26.84
N THR A 328 2.57 19.59 26.87
CA THR A 328 2.79 20.94 27.43
C THR A 328 2.75 22.05 26.38
N ASP A 329 3.06 21.76 25.12
CA ASP A 329 3.10 22.75 24.04
C ASP A 329 1.69 23.29 23.71
N GLY A 330 1.52 24.61 23.71
CA GLY A 330 0.23 25.28 23.51
C GLY A 330 -0.38 25.13 22.11
N GLU A 331 0.40 24.84 21.08
CA GLU A 331 -0.09 24.67 19.70
C GLU A 331 -0.62 23.26 19.42
N VAL A 332 -0.28 22.27 20.26
CA VAL A 332 -0.78 20.91 20.10
C VAL A 332 -2.25 20.84 20.52
N ASP A 333 -3.14 20.48 19.59
CA ASP A 333 -4.56 20.27 19.88
C ASP A 333 -4.81 18.90 20.49
N ALA A 334 -4.17 17.88 19.90
CA ALA A 334 -4.25 16.49 20.35
C ALA A 334 -3.01 15.70 19.93
N PHE A 335 -2.65 14.68 20.68
CA PHE A 335 -1.70 13.65 20.26
C PHE A 335 -2.16 12.27 20.73
N ALA A 336 -1.65 11.21 20.12
CA ALA A 336 -1.91 9.85 20.54
C ALA A 336 -0.69 8.97 20.28
N LYS A 337 -0.34 8.13 21.26
CA LYS A 337 0.63 7.06 21.05
C LYS A 337 -0.07 5.85 20.45
N ILE A 338 0.51 5.30 19.39
CA ILE A 338 -0.05 4.15 18.70
C ILE A 338 0.51 2.86 19.31
N VAL A 339 -0.37 2.16 20.00
CA VAL A 339 -0.12 0.79 20.48
C VAL A 339 -0.35 -0.21 19.35
N GLU A 340 0.73 -0.76 18.78
CA GLU A 340 0.74 -1.66 17.61
C GLU A 340 -0.30 -2.80 17.69
N TYR A 341 -0.36 -3.49 18.83
CA TYR A 341 -1.23 -4.66 19.02
C TYR A 341 -2.70 -4.32 19.29
N LYS A 342 -3.04 -3.04 19.55
CA LYS A 342 -4.41 -2.58 19.79
C LYS A 342 -4.95 -1.79 18.60
N HIS A 343 -4.20 -0.81 18.12
CA HIS A 343 -4.55 0.04 16.99
C HIS A 343 -4.17 -0.61 15.66
N THR A 344 -4.62 -1.84 15.46
CA THR A 344 -4.25 -2.69 14.31
C THR A 344 -4.68 -2.11 12.95
N PHE A 345 -5.52 -1.09 12.93
CA PHE A 345 -5.97 -0.37 11.74
C PHE A 345 -5.01 0.77 11.33
N ILE A 346 -4.13 1.23 12.21
CA ILE A 346 -3.10 2.25 11.91
C ILE A 346 -1.80 1.52 11.59
N ARG A 347 -1.73 1.03 10.35
CA ARG A 347 -0.56 0.30 9.85
C ARG A 347 -0.38 0.46 8.36
N PHE A 348 0.87 0.49 7.92
CA PHE A 348 1.26 0.65 6.53
C PHE A 348 1.95 -0.60 6.02
N LYS A 349 1.55 -1.09 4.85
CA LYS A 349 2.13 -2.29 4.24
C LYS A 349 3.42 -1.93 3.51
N TYR A 350 4.51 -2.66 3.74
CA TYR A 350 5.75 -2.49 2.98
C TYR A 350 6.41 -3.84 2.70
N ILE A 351 7.24 -3.87 1.65
CA ILE A 351 8.04 -5.05 1.29
C ILE A 351 9.43 -4.90 1.89
N ARG A 352 9.82 -5.86 2.74
CA ARG A 352 11.13 -5.95 3.38
C ARG A 352 12.23 -6.30 2.37
N GLU A 353 13.49 -6.30 2.81
CA GLU A 353 14.63 -6.68 1.96
C GLU A 353 14.57 -8.13 1.46
N ASP A 354 13.99 -9.03 2.25
CA ASP A 354 13.79 -10.45 1.91
C ASP A 354 12.60 -10.69 0.95
N GLY A 355 11.91 -9.63 0.52
CA GLY A 355 10.74 -9.72 -0.36
C GLY A 355 9.42 -10.04 0.38
N MET A 356 9.45 -10.25 1.69
CA MET A 356 8.25 -10.53 2.48
C MET A 356 7.44 -9.26 2.74
N LEU A 357 6.11 -9.41 2.76
CA LEU A 357 5.20 -8.36 3.17
C LEU A 357 5.26 -8.19 4.70
N ALA A 358 5.37 -6.94 5.16
CA ALA A 358 5.33 -6.59 6.56
C ALA A 358 4.47 -5.36 6.82
N HIS A 359 4.12 -5.17 8.09
CA HIS A 359 3.39 -4.03 8.58
C HIS A 359 4.33 -3.08 9.32
N TYR A 360 4.09 -1.79 9.14
CA TYR A 360 4.75 -0.72 9.85
C TYR A 360 3.69 0.06 10.64
N HIS A 361 3.95 0.23 11.94
CA HIS A 361 3.13 1.01 12.86
C HIS A 361 3.93 2.24 13.27
N PRO A 362 3.39 3.46 13.12
CA PRO A 362 4.06 4.67 13.58
C PRO A 362 4.00 4.78 15.10
N ASP A 363 4.86 5.61 15.71
CA ASP A 363 4.85 5.80 17.17
C ASP A 363 3.71 6.72 17.63
N PHE A 364 3.50 7.85 16.94
CA PHE A 364 2.53 8.87 17.35
C PHE A 364 1.71 9.45 16.20
N LEU A 365 0.51 9.93 16.54
CA LEU A 365 -0.23 10.93 15.77
C LEU A 365 -0.25 12.25 16.55
N VAL A 366 -0.10 13.38 15.86
CA VAL A 366 -0.18 14.72 16.45
C VAL A 366 -1.07 15.61 15.58
N ARG A 367 -2.06 16.27 16.17
CA ARG A 367 -2.93 17.25 15.52
C ARG A 367 -2.56 18.67 15.96
N ILE A 368 -2.30 19.53 14.98
CA ILE A 368 -1.99 20.95 15.16
C ILE A 368 -2.73 21.74 14.07
N GLY A 369 -3.73 22.50 14.45
CA GLY A 369 -4.64 23.20 13.55
C GLY A 369 -5.29 22.24 12.54
N SER A 370 -5.17 22.55 11.26
CA SER A 370 -5.70 21.73 10.16
C SER A 370 -4.74 20.63 9.68
N LYS A 371 -3.74 20.24 10.48
CA LYS A 371 -2.72 19.27 10.08
C LYS A 371 -2.59 18.12 11.08
N ILE A 372 -2.49 16.89 10.55
CA ILE A 372 -2.18 15.68 11.31
C ILE A 372 -0.81 15.17 10.89
N TYR A 373 0.08 14.99 11.87
CA TYR A 373 1.41 14.44 11.68
C TYR A 373 1.43 12.98 12.14
N ILE A 374 1.88 12.09 11.26
CA ILE A 374 2.28 10.72 11.58
C ILE A 374 3.76 10.78 11.94
N VAL A 375 4.09 10.54 13.20
CA VAL A 375 5.45 10.73 13.72
C VAL A 375 6.05 9.37 14.07
N GLU A 376 7.23 9.11 13.51
CA GLU A 376 8.13 8.04 13.91
C GLU A 376 9.30 8.64 14.68
N THR A 377 9.53 8.19 15.90
CA THR A 377 10.71 8.55 16.68
C THR A 377 11.82 7.51 16.49
N LYS A 378 13.06 7.98 16.30
CA LYS A 378 14.21 7.09 16.15
C LYS A 378 15.46 7.64 16.83
N SER A 379 16.26 6.69 17.32
CA SER A 379 17.65 6.94 17.67
C SER A 379 18.45 7.27 16.39
N GLU A 380 19.44 8.16 16.48
CA GLU A 380 20.17 8.67 15.31
C GLU A 380 20.86 7.54 14.51
N LYS A 381 21.28 6.46 15.19
CA LYS A 381 22.00 5.32 14.62
C LYS A 381 21.16 4.49 13.65
N ASP A 382 19.83 4.58 13.72
CA ASP A 382 18.92 3.70 12.97
C ASP A 382 18.29 4.36 11.74
N THR A 383 18.51 5.66 11.54
CA THR A 383 17.83 6.45 10.48
C THR A 383 18.21 6.04 9.06
N SER A 384 19.38 5.44 8.86
CA SER A 384 19.93 5.09 7.54
C SER A 384 19.59 3.68 7.06
N HIS A 385 19.01 2.83 7.92
CA HIS A 385 18.77 1.42 7.61
C HIS A 385 17.82 1.27 6.39
N PRO A 386 18.09 0.38 5.42
CA PRO A 386 17.26 0.22 4.21
C PRO A 386 15.77 -0.02 4.48
N ASN A 387 15.45 -0.81 5.51
CA ASN A 387 14.07 -1.00 5.97
C ASN A 387 13.39 0.29 6.44
N VAL A 388 14.12 1.24 7.04
CA VAL A 388 13.55 2.56 7.43
C VAL A 388 13.13 3.35 6.19
N LYS A 389 13.94 3.32 5.12
CA LYS A 389 13.56 3.94 3.83
C LYS A 389 12.31 3.32 3.23
N ARG A 390 12.17 1.99 3.32
CA ARG A 390 11.00 1.24 2.80
C ARG A 390 9.73 1.52 3.59
N LYS A 391 9.81 1.52 4.93
CA LYS A 391 8.71 1.91 5.84
C LYS A 391 8.24 3.33 5.52
N LYS A 392 9.18 4.29 5.50
CA LYS A 392 8.93 5.69 5.14
C LYS A 392 8.23 5.84 3.78
N LYS A 393 8.73 5.15 2.75
CA LYS A 393 8.15 5.22 1.40
C LYS A 393 6.69 4.79 1.39
N SER A 394 6.34 3.74 2.14
CA SER A 394 4.96 3.27 2.26
C SER A 394 4.04 4.33 2.86
N VAL A 395 4.47 4.98 3.95
CA VAL A 395 3.67 6.02 4.62
C VAL A 395 3.53 7.26 3.75
N LEU A 396 4.61 7.71 3.10
CA LEU A 396 4.55 8.86 2.20
C LEU A 396 3.58 8.63 1.04
N ASN A 397 3.59 7.44 0.45
CA ASN A 397 2.62 7.08 -0.58
C ASN A 397 1.18 7.14 -0.04
N TRP A 398 0.94 6.67 1.19
CA TRP A 398 -0.38 6.78 1.81
C TRP A 398 -0.77 8.24 2.07
N VAL A 399 0.15 9.07 2.60
CA VAL A 399 -0.09 10.50 2.85
C VAL A 399 -0.43 11.22 1.55
N GLU A 400 0.30 10.95 0.47
CA GLU A 400 0.02 11.52 -0.85
C GLU A 400 -1.38 11.13 -1.34
N LYS A 401 -1.76 9.86 -1.20
CA LYS A 401 -3.10 9.38 -1.58
C LYS A 401 -4.20 10.06 -0.77
N ILE A 402 -4.06 10.10 0.56
CA ILE A 402 -5.07 10.73 1.44
C ILE A 402 -5.20 12.22 1.19
N ASN A 403 -4.10 12.93 0.96
CA ASN A 403 -4.15 14.37 0.69
C ASN A 403 -4.72 14.73 -0.69
N LYS A 404 -4.80 13.78 -1.63
CA LYS A 404 -5.50 13.94 -2.91
C LYS A 404 -7.02 13.74 -2.78
N LEU A 405 -7.49 13.18 -1.68
CA LEU A 405 -8.92 12.99 -1.46
C LEU A 405 -9.63 14.33 -1.25
N PRO A 406 -10.92 14.41 -1.63
CA PRO A 406 -11.81 15.48 -1.22
C PRO A 406 -11.75 15.75 0.29
N GLU A 407 -11.94 17.02 0.66
CA GLU A 407 -11.78 17.48 2.05
C GLU A 407 -12.67 16.73 3.05
N GLU A 408 -13.88 16.37 2.63
CA GLU A 408 -14.83 15.56 3.39
C GLU A 408 -14.25 14.20 3.82
N HIS A 409 -13.47 13.56 2.95
CA HIS A 409 -12.88 12.25 3.23
C HIS A 409 -11.67 12.29 4.16
N ARG A 410 -11.16 13.49 4.44
CA ARG A 410 -10.02 13.74 5.35
C ARG A 410 -10.40 14.66 6.51
N GLN A 411 -11.70 14.91 6.71
CA GLN A 411 -12.25 15.78 7.76
C GLN A 411 -11.60 17.18 7.82
N GLY A 412 -11.22 17.76 6.69
CA GLY A 412 -10.51 19.04 6.68
C GLY A 412 -8.99 18.95 6.92
N PHE A 413 -8.46 17.82 7.39
CA PHE A 413 -7.05 17.71 7.76
C PHE A 413 -6.14 17.42 6.56
N THR A 414 -4.96 18.03 6.58
CA THR A 414 -3.83 17.62 5.73
C THR A 414 -2.93 16.68 6.54
N TRP A 415 -2.52 15.56 5.96
CA TRP A 415 -1.66 14.58 6.61
C TRP A 415 -0.20 14.80 6.24
N SER A 416 0.72 14.53 7.16
CA SER A 416 2.16 14.65 6.94
C SER A 416 2.89 13.52 7.67
N TYR A 417 3.96 13.00 7.08
CA TYR A 417 4.83 12.03 7.75
C TYR A 417 6.10 12.71 8.27
N VAL A 418 6.50 12.38 9.50
CA VAL A 418 7.69 12.90 10.16
C VAL A 418 8.53 11.75 10.67
N LEU A 419 9.79 11.68 10.24
CA LEU A 419 10.81 10.87 10.88
C LEU A 419 11.61 11.78 11.80
N LEU A 420 11.42 11.64 13.11
CA LEU A 420 12.00 12.52 14.11
C LEU A 420 13.20 11.84 14.79
N GLY A 421 14.40 12.35 14.48
CA GLY A 421 15.64 11.94 15.12
C GLY A 421 15.83 12.59 16.50
N GLU A 422 16.47 11.86 17.41
CA GLU A 422 16.72 12.28 18.79
C GLU A 422 17.45 13.63 18.90
N ASP A 423 18.52 13.83 18.13
CA ASP A 423 19.32 15.06 18.16
C ASP A 423 18.50 16.29 17.74
N VAL A 424 17.68 16.13 16.69
CA VAL A 424 16.81 17.20 16.19
C VAL A 424 15.75 17.56 17.21
N PHE A 425 15.17 16.55 17.88
CA PHE A 425 14.18 16.77 18.93
C PHE A 425 14.75 17.59 20.09
N TYR A 426 15.89 17.17 20.65
CA TYR A 426 16.47 17.86 21.80
C TYR A 426 17.05 19.23 21.44
N ASP A 427 17.61 19.42 20.24
CA ASP A 427 18.08 20.73 19.78
C ASP A 427 16.93 21.77 19.76
N PHE A 428 15.78 21.40 19.18
CA PHE A 428 14.61 22.28 19.11
C PHE A 428 13.97 22.50 20.48
N LYS A 429 13.82 21.43 21.29
CA LYS A 429 13.29 21.51 22.65
C LYS A 429 14.13 22.45 23.51
N ASN A 430 15.46 22.33 23.48
CA ASN A 430 16.37 23.17 24.26
C ASN A 430 16.39 24.63 23.80
N LYS A 431 16.04 24.91 22.54
CA LYS A 431 15.87 26.26 21.99
C LYS A 431 14.47 26.84 22.24
N GLY A 432 13.57 26.09 22.87
CA GLY A 432 12.20 26.52 23.14
C GLY A 432 11.32 26.64 21.89
N ALA A 433 11.63 25.90 20.82
CA ALA A 433 10.87 25.93 19.58
C ALA A 433 9.59 25.10 19.69
N THR A 434 8.44 25.60 19.25
CA THR A 434 7.17 24.87 19.41
C THR A 434 7.17 23.53 18.67
N MET A 435 6.31 22.60 19.09
CA MET A 435 6.13 21.29 18.46
C MET A 435 5.80 21.46 16.97
N LYS A 436 5.01 22.48 16.62
CA LYS A 436 4.74 22.82 15.22
C LYS A 436 6.01 23.15 14.44
N GLN A 437 6.86 24.02 14.98
CA GLN A 437 8.14 24.39 14.35
C GLN A 437 9.05 23.18 14.17
N LEU A 438 9.15 22.32 15.19
CA LEU A 438 9.92 21.08 15.13
C LEU A 438 9.40 20.13 14.04
N LEU A 439 8.09 19.83 14.04
CA LEU A 439 7.51 18.87 13.10
C LEU A 439 7.52 19.40 11.66
N ASP A 440 7.30 20.69 11.45
CA ASP A 440 7.42 21.32 10.13
C ASP A 440 8.87 21.30 9.62
N TYR A 441 9.85 21.64 10.46
CA TYR A 441 11.26 21.54 10.10
C TYR A 441 11.68 20.12 9.76
N ALA A 442 11.29 19.16 10.61
CA ALA A 442 11.59 17.76 10.40
C ALA A 442 10.97 17.27 9.08
N THR A 443 9.76 17.69 8.73
CA THR A 443 9.15 17.38 7.42
C THR A 443 10.00 17.93 6.26
N MET A 444 10.37 19.22 6.29
CA MET A 444 11.08 19.90 5.19
C MET A 444 12.52 19.43 4.96
N ARG A 445 13.24 19.11 6.04
CA ARG A 445 14.63 18.61 5.96
C ARG A 445 14.71 17.37 5.08
N TYR A 446 13.65 16.56 5.04
CA TYR A 446 13.62 15.35 4.23
C TYR A 446 13.16 15.58 2.79
N ASP A 447 12.24 16.53 2.54
CA ASP A 447 11.88 16.91 1.16
C ASP A 447 13.10 17.47 0.41
N SER A 448 13.92 18.24 1.11
CA SER A 448 15.15 18.84 0.57
C SER A 448 16.25 17.80 0.28
N GLY A 449 16.31 16.72 1.06
CA GLY A 449 17.24 15.60 0.85
C GLY A 449 17.02 14.83 -0.46
N ALA A 450 15.82 14.87 -1.03
CA ALA A 450 15.53 14.31 -2.35
C ALA A 450 16.06 15.18 -3.52
N SER A 451 16.29 16.48 -3.29
CA SER A 451 16.76 17.42 -4.34
C SER A 451 18.28 17.61 -4.36
N ILE A 452 18.97 17.40 -3.23
CA ILE A 452 20.42 17.68 -3.11
C ILE A 452 21.29 16.55 -3.67
N GLN A 453 20.84 15.29 -3.62
CA GLN A 453 21.59 14.17 -4.21
C GLN A 453 21.62 14.16 -5.75
N GLY A 454 20.78 14.97 -6.42
CA GLY A 454 20.79 15.12 -7.88
C GLY A 454 21.62 16.29 -8.41
N LYS A 455 22.22 17.10 -7.53
CA LYS A 455 23.01 18.29 -7.92
C LYS A 455 24.49 18.24 -7.50
N LEU A 456 24.93 17.13 -6.92
CA LEU A 456 26.32 16.94 -6.46
C LEU A 456 26.95 15.63 -6.97
N LEU A 457 26.47 15.11 -8.12
CA LEU A 457 27.17 14.11 -8.90
C LEU A 457 27.29 14.57 -10.36
#